data_AF-A0A922EIH3-F1
#
_entry.id   AF-A0A922EIH3-F1
#
_cell.length_a   1.000
_cell.length_b   1.000
_cell.length_c   1.000
_cell.angle_alpha   90.00
_cell.angle_beta   90.00
_cell.angle_gamma   90.00
#
_symmetry.space_group_name_H-M   'P 1'
#
loop_
_entity.id
_entity.type
_entity.pdbx_description
1 polymer ?
#
loop_
_entity_poly.entity_id
_entity_poly.type
_entity_poly.pdbx_seq_one_letter_code
_entity_poly.pdbx_strand_id
1 'polypeptide(L)'
;MEVEQEFEWNEAQKIEINVDLVAAAKRHLQFLAAVDRNRCLYDGPALERAIYRYNACWLPLLSKHSASQIPEGPLVVPFECEWVWHCHRLNPVQYKSDCEALYGRVLDNSNIFSSVQGTCQRHTEEIWNRLFPEEPYNFNLTRAFPENVSEKLSGSEKYTKYDLVSAVKRQSPFFYQVSRPHMNNDLFLEGAVARYKGFLHLIKRNKEKSIRRFCVPTYDIDLIWHTHQLHPVSYGKDLNEVLGKVLEHDDMDSDRTKGKKLDTGFSGTTKQWEETFGRRYWRAGAMYRGSTPSPVTTTPCLSYMIGKEVDASNEFQKIIQLPQRKVVEVLLEIVGVRNLPEGHKGSLCVSFCKRQPDAIFNASQNLSILSESGKKQVCSFECEPTGELLFELISHSTSNLPIKRAPKVLGSTSLSLQDFLAPVSELSVEKWLELLPSSGAVISKPISLRVSVSFTIPSPAPHLLHMICSRPFLKSSCLFPLPGMFRHTKSLAHVIDETGVEVLSLQMRDSSQDKAGENCIHRKEVIGIMASGETRTLAEFVGTGWSLMDSHWSLQFQKKSSDDGHIFELAGNRTIKFFPGRKLAYEPKYCEKHRSEHNFMTAVEFSMEDPYGKAVALFNLKSGIFKVRW
;
A
#
# COMPACT_ATOMS: atom_id res chain seq x y z
N MET A 1 23.89 4.15 -22.15
CA MET A 1 24.30 4.87 -20.94
C MET A 1 25.67 5.45 -21.21
N GLU A 2 25.94 6.68 -20.81
CA GLU A 2 27.30 7.24 -20.95
C GLU A 2 28.25 6.53 -19.98
N VAL A 3 29.52 6.35 -20.36
CA VAL A 3 30.52 5.63 -19.55
C VAL A 3 30.65 6.25 -18.15
N GLU A 4 30.55 7.58 -18.06
CA GLU A 4 30.58 8.32 -16.80
C GLU A 4 29.39 8.01 -15.89
N GLN A 5 28.17 7.87 -16.45
CA GLN A 5 26.97 7.56 -15.67
C GLN A 5 27.02 6.17 -15.03
N GLU A 6 27.54 5.19 -15.77
CA GLU A 6 27.73 3.84 -15.25
C GLU A 6 28.88 3.81 -14.23
N PHE A 7 29.94 4.59 -14.43
CA PHE A 7 30.99 4.78 -13.43
C PHE A 7 30.42 5.34 -12.12
N GLU A 8 29.65 6.42 -12.15
CA GLU A 8 29.04 7.01 -10.96
C GLU A 8 28.10 6.03 -10.23
N TRP A 9 27.33 5.23 -10.98
CA TRP A 9 26.48 4.20 -10.38
C TRP A 9 27.31 3.12 -9.67
N ASN A 10 28.40 2.65 -10.29
CA ASN A 10 29.29 1.66 -9.69
C ASN A 10 30.04 2.21 -8.47
N GLU A 11 30.47 3.47 -8.49
CA GLU A 11 31.03 4.14 -7.31
C GLU A 11 30.02 4.21 -6.16
N ALA A 12 28.75 4.50 -6.46
CA ALA A 12 27.71 4.47 -5.44
C ALA A 12 27.56 3.07 -4.81
N GLN A 13 27.64 2.00 -5.60
CA GLN A 13 27.49 0.64 -5.09
C GLN A 13 28.62 0.19 -4.16
N LYS A 14 29.80 0.82 -4.25
CA LYS A 14 30.95 0.59 -3.35
C LYS A 14 30.74 1.12 -1.94
N ILE A 15 29.69 1.91 -1.69
CA ILE A 15 29.35 2.35 -0.33
C ILE A 15 29.10 1.11 0.54
N GLU A 16 29.94 0.95 1.57
CA GLU A 16 29.80 -0.10 2.57
C GLU A 16 28.74 0.31 3.60
N ILE A 17 27.89 -0.65 3.97
CA ILE A 17 26.86 -0.46 4.99
C ILE A 17 27.02 -1.60 5.98
N ASN A 18 27.18 -1.28 7.26
CA ASN A 18 27.49 -2.25 8.31
C ASN A 18 26.26 -3.03 8.82
N VAL A 19 25.11 -2.87 8.16
CA VAL A 19 23.84 -3.51 8.50
C VAL A 19 23.29 -4.27 7.28
N ASP A 20 22.82 -5.49 7.47
CA ASP A 20 21.98 -6.17 6.50
C ASP A 20 20.61 -5.47 6.42
N LEU A 21 20.53 -4.48 5.53
CA LEU A 21 19.35 -3.64 5.37
C LEU A 21 18.16 -4.39 4.77
N VAL A 22 18.36 -5.48 4.02
CA VAL A 22 17.24 -6.27 3.49
C VAL A 22 16.54 -7.00 4.63
N ALA A 23 17.30 -7.75 5.43
CA ALA A 23 16.73 -8.47 6.57
C ALA A 23 16.17 -7.49 7.63
N ALA A 24 16.85 -6.37 7.87
CA ALA A 24 16.38 -5.34 8.78
C ALA A 24 15.08 -4.67 8.28
N ALA A 25 14.95 -4.40 6.98
CA ALA A 25 13.75 -3.77 6.42
C ALA A 25 12.52 -4.70 6.54
N LYS A 26 12.69 -6.01 6.36
CA LYS A 26 11.60 -6.98 6.59
C LYS A 26 11.11 -6.97 8.04
N ARG A 27 12.03 -6.96 9.00
CA ARG A 27 11.68 -6.85 10.44
C ARG A 27 11.02 -5.51 10.76
N HIS A 28 11.51 -4.43 10.14
CA HIS A 28 10.94 -3.10 10.28
C HIS A 28 9.50 -3.04 9.72
N LEU A 29 9.22 -3.62 8.55
CA LEU A 29 7.88 -3.72 8.00
C LEU A 29 6.93 -4.53 8.90
N GLN A 30 7.40 -5.63 9.48
CA GLN A 30 6.63 -6.43 10.45
C GLN A 30 6.29 -5.61 11.70
N PHE A 31 7.26 -4.85 12.22
CA PHE A 31 7.05 -3.97 13.37
C PHE A 31 6.04 -2.86 13.05
N LEU A 32 6.18 -2.17 11.91
CA LEU A 32 5.23 -1.14 11.47
C LEU A 32 3.81 -1.71 11.29
N ALA A 33 3.68 -2.93 10.76
CA ALA A 33 2.39 -3.60 10.66
C ALA A 33 1.77 -3.90 12.04
N ALA A 34 2.58 -4.29 13.03
CA ALA A 34 2.10 -4.48 14.40
C ALA A 34 1.66 -3.16 15.06
N VAL A 35 2.39 -2.06 14.82
CA VAL A 35 2.02 -0.72 15.27
C VAL A 35 0.69 -0.28 14.63
N ASP A 36 0.49 -0.50 13.32
CA ASP A 36 -0.77 -0.12 12.66
C ASP A 36 -1.98 -0.94 13.12
N ARG A 37 -1.77 -2.13 13.70
CA ARG A 37 -2.81 -2.91 14.40
C ARG A 37 -3.17 -2.33 15.77
N ASN A 38 -2.34 -1.45 16.32
CA ASN A 38 -2.49 -0.85 17.65
C ASN A 38 -2.50 0.68 17.56
N ARG A 39 -3.42 1.25 16.77
CA ARG A 39 -3.49 2.71 16.50
C ARG A 39 -3.79 3.56 17.73
N CYS A 40 -4.11 2.98 18.88
CA CYS A 40 -4.08 3.68 20.17
C CYS A 40 -2.71 4.28 20.50
N LEU A 41 -1.64 3.83 19.85
CA LEU A 41 -0.29 4.39 19.99
C LEU A 41 0.00 5.57 19.03
N TYR A 42 -0.95 5.95 18.17
CA TYR A 42 -0.78 7.12 17.28
C TYR A 42 -1.06 8.45 18.00
N ASP A 43 -1.86 8.43 19.07
CA ASP A 43 -2.41 9.61 19.73
C ASP A 43 -2.94 9.22 21.13
N GLY A 44 -3.04 10.21 22.02
CA GLY A 44 -3.90 10.10 23.19
C GLY A 44 -3.24 9.42 24.40
N PRO A 45 -4.04 9.00 25.40
CA PRO A 45 -3.52 8.58 26.71
C PRO A 45 -2.57 7.38 26.66
N ALA A 46 -2.79 6.45 25.72
CA ALA A 46 -1.91 5.30 25.55
C ALA A 46 -0.53 5.70 25.02
N LEU A 47 -0.47 6.65 24.08
CA LEU A 47 0.80 7.22 23.61
C LEU A 47 1.51 8.02 24.72
N GLU A 48 0.79 8.87 25.45
CA GLU A 48 1.37 9.65 26.55
C GLU A 48 2.01 8.76 27.61
N ARG A 49 1.33 7.66 27.98
CA ARG A 49 1.89 6.67 28.89
C ARG A 49 3.07 5.90 28.30
N ALA A 50 3.06 5.59 27.01
CA ALA A 50 4.19 4.98 26.32
C ALA A 50 5.43 5.89 26.35
N ILE A 51 5.25 7.20 26.13
CA ILE A 51 6.33 8.20 26.20
C ILE A 51 6.89 8.31 27.63
N TYR A 52 6.02 8.29 28.65
CA TYR A 52 6.44 8.25 30.04
C TYR A 52 7.28 7.00 30.32
N ARG A 53 6.78 5.80 30.00
CA ARG A 53 7.51 4.54 30.23
C ARG A 53 8.81 4.47 29.44
N TYR A 54 8.83 5.00 28.23
CA TYR A 54 10.03 5.12 27.41
C TYR A 54 11.13 5.93 28.13
N ASN A 55 10.78 7.11 28.65
CA ASN A 55 11.71 8.00 29.33
C ASN A 55 12.11 7.52 30.73
N ALA A 56 11.12 7.15 31.55
CA ALA A 56 11.33 6.84 32.96
C ALA A 56 11.84 5.42 33.21
N CYS A 57 11.54 4.47 32.31
CA CYS A 57 11.84 3.06 32.51
C CYS A 57 12.79 2.50 31.44
N TRP A 58 12.41 2.59 30.16
CA TRP A 58 13.14 1.92 29.08
C TRP A 58 14.53 2.52 28.84
N LEU A 59 14.66 3.84 28.64
CA LEU A 59 15.95 4.48 28.40
C LEU A 59 16.97 4.28 29.55
N PRO A 60 16.58 4.42 30.84
CA PRO A 60 17.47 4.11 31.96
C PRO A 60 17.91 2.63 31.99
N LEU A 61 16.98 1.70 31.74
CA LEU A 61 17.28 0.27 31.66
C LEU A 61 18.27 -0.02 30.52
N LEU A 62 17.99 0.51 29.34
CA LEU A 62 18.84 0.39 28.16
C LEU A 62 20.24 0.95 28.41
N SER A 63 20.34 2.10 29.07
CA SER A 63 21.62 2.70 29.42
C SER A 63 22.45 1.83 30.37
N LYS A 64 21.83 1.23 31.40
CA LYS A 64 22.49 0.29 32.31
C LYS A 64 22.97 -0.96 31.59
N HIS A 65 22.13 -1.56 30.75
CA HIS A 65 22.48 -2.74 29.96
C HIS A 65 23.64 -2.45 28.99
N SER A 66 23.59 -1.31 28.30
CA SER A 66 24.66 -0.88 27.38
C SER A 66 25.99 -0.57 28.09
N ALA A 67 25.98 -0.27 29.40
CA ALA A 67 27.19 -0.05 30.19
C ALA A 67 27.81 -1.35 30.70
N SER A 68 27.04 -2.44 30.74
CA SER A 68 27.48 -3.68 31.36
C SER A 68 28.56 -4.35 30.50
N GLN A 69 29.67 -4.73 31.13
CA GLN A 69 30.74 -5.48 30.47
C GLN A 69 30.36 -6.96 30.24
N ILE A 70 29.35 -7.45 30.96
CA ILE A 70 28.82 -8.81 30.84
C ILE A 70 27.36 -8.67 30.37
N PRO A 71 27.04 -9.02 29.11
CA PRO A 71 25.67 -8.93 28.63
C PRO A 71 24.83 -10.02 29.34
N GLU A 72 23.82 -9.61 30.14
CA GLU A 72 22.88 -10.51 30.84
C GLU A 72 21.92 -11.28 29.89
N GLY A 73 22.22 -11.35 28.59
CA GLY A 73 21.32 -11.86 27.56
C GLY A 73 20.57 -10.75 26.83
N PRO A 74 19.77 -11.10 25.81
CA PRO A 74 19.05 -10.14 25.02
C PRO A 74 17.93 -9.46 25.81
N LEU A 75 17.79 -8.14 25.65
CA LEU A 75 16.60 -7.45 26.15
C LEU A 75 15.50 -7.46 25.08
N VAL A 76 14.25 -7.60 25.52
CA VAL A 76 13.07 -7.39 24.68
C VAL A 76 12.41 -6.09 25.10
N VAL A 77 12.34 -5.14 24.17
CA VAL A 77 11.71 -3.84 24.43
C VAL A 77 10.18 -4.01 24.54
N PRO A 78 9.52 -3.44 25.58
CA PRO A 78 8.07 -3.36 25.62
C PRO A 78 7.51 -2.71 24.35
N PHE A 79 6.45 -3.28 23.77
CA PHE A 79 5.95 -2.92 22.46
C PHE A 79 5.67 -1.42 22.28
N GLU A 80 5.03 -0.78 23.26
CA GLU A 80 4.73 0.64 23.20
C GLU A 80 5.97 1.53 23.36
N CYS A 81 6.94 1.11 24.18
CA CYS A 81 8.22 1.79 24.30
C CYS A 81 9.03 1.67 23.01
N GLU A 82 8.92 0.53 22.31
CA GLU A 82 9.58 0.29 21.02
C GLU A 82 9.10 1.29 19.96
N TRP A 83 7.80 1.60 19.93
CA TRP A 83 7.24 2.58 19.00
C TRP A 83 7.76 3.99 19.26
N VAL A 84 7.80 4.43 20.52
CA VAL A 84 8.36 5.74 20.88
C VAL A 84 9.86 5.79 20.57
N TRP A 85 10.59 4.71 20.86
CA TRP A 85 12.02 4.60 20.57
C TRP A 85 12.33 4.57 19.06
N HIS A 86 11.48 3.94 18.26
CA HIS A 86 11.53 3.98 16.81
C HIS A 86 11.41 5.42 16.30
N CYS A 87 10.35 6.13 16.69
CA CYS A 87 10.13 7.52 16.28
C CYS A 87 11.25 8.46 16.72
N HIS A 88 11.82 8.26 17.92
CA HIS A 88 12.94 9.07 18.39
C HIS A 88 14.20 8.86 17.53
N ARG A 89 14.53 7.60 17.17
CA ARG A 89 15.71 7.26 16.35
C ARG A 89 15.61 7.76 14.91
N LEU A 90 14.39 7.97 14.39
CA LEU A 90 14.18 8.57 13.08
C LEU A 90 14.57 10.06 13.01
N ASN A 91 14.93 10.67 14.14
CA ASN A 91 15.72 11.90 14.17
C ASN A 91 17.12 11.59 14.75
N PRO A 92 18.07 11.12 13.94
CA PRO A 92 19.34 10.57 14.43
C PRO A 92 20.22 11.61 15.15
N VAL A 93 20.13 12.89 14.76
CA VAL A 93 20.88 13.98 15.41
C VAL A 93 20.30 14.32 16.77
N GLN A 94 18.98 14.42 16.88
CA GLN A 94 18.32 14.66 18.16
C GLN A 94 18.48 13.46 19.10
N TYR A 95 18.29 12.24 18.59
CA TYR A 95 18.45 11.00 19.36
C TYR A 95 19.85 10.90 19.98
N LYS A 96 20.88 11.15 19.16
CA LYS A 96 22.27 11.19 19.64
C LYS A 96 22.44 12.24 20.74
N SER A 97 21.97 13.47 20.50
CA SER A 97 22.13 14.59 21.43
C SER A 97 21.43 14.32 22.77
N ASP A 98 20.21 13.78 22.76
CA ASP A 98 19.47 13.43 23.97
C ASP A 98 20.13 12.27 24.72
N CYS A 99 20.60 11.24 24.03
CA CYS A 99 21.29 10.12 24.69
C CYS A 99 22.63 10.55 25.32
N GLU A 100 23.41 11.39 24.62
CA GLU A 100 24.66 11.94 25.14
C GLU A 100 24.40 12.85 26.35
N ALA A 101 23.39 13.73 26.30
CA ALA A 101 23.05 14.61 27.42
C ALA A 101 22.56 13.84 28.66
N LEU A 102 21.74 12.80 28.48
CA LEU A 102 21.11 12.07 29.59
C LEU A 102 21.99 10.94 30.15
N TYR A 103 22.79 10.30 29.29
CA TYR A 103 23.49 9.05 29.59
C TYR A 103 24.97 9.04 29.18
N GLY A 104 25.49 10.11 28.57
CA GLY A 104 26.90 10.25 28.19
C GLY A 104 27.33 9.42 26.98
N ARG A 105 26.41 8.76 26.28
CA ARG A 105 26.67 7.95 25.08
C ARG A 105 25.41 7.76 24.25
N VAL A 106 25.57 7.41 22.98
CA VAL A 106 24.48 6.93 22.14
C VAL A 106 24.07 5.53 22.60
N LEU A 107 22.77 5.31 22.76
CA LEU A 107 22.22 4.00 23.10
C LEU A 107 21.90 3.23 21.81
N ASP A 108 22.51 2.07 21.64
CA ASP A 108 22.37 1.26 20.42
C ASP A 108 21.28 0.18 20.54
N ASN A 109 20.94 -0.46 19.44
CA ASN A 109 20.05 -1.63 19.42
C ASN A 109 20.79 -2.98 19.50
N SER A 110 22.08 -2.97 19.84
CA SER A 110 22.88 -4.17 20.04
C SER A 110 22.30 -5.07 21.12
N ASN A 111 22.02 -6.34 20.77
CA ASN A 111 21.43 -7.34 21.66
C ASN A 111 20.03 -6.96 22.22
N ILE A 112 19.25 -6.24 21.41
CA ILE A 112 17.88 -5.85 21.73
C ILE A 112 16.95 -6.36 20.65
N PHE A 113 15.90 -7.05 21.08
CA PHE A 113 14.94 -7.70 20.21
C PHE A 113 13.59 -7.00 20.29
N SER A 114 12.90 -6.99 19.16
CA SER A 114 11.52 -6.50 19.11
C SER A 114 10.59 -7.49 19.79
N SER A 115 9.60 -6.98 20.52
CA SER A 115 8.50 -7.78 21.07
C SER A 115 7.74 -8.57 20.01
N VAL A 116 7.77 -8.13 18.74
CA VAL A 116 7.07 -8.79 17.63
C VAL A 116 7.81 -10.00 17.04
N GLN A 117 9.06 -10.25 17.44
CA GLN A 117 9.90 -11.32 16.89
C GLN A 117 9.73 -12.67 17.61
N GLY A 118 8.83 -12.76 18.60
CA GLY A 118 8.54 -14.00 19.32
C GLY A 118 9.63 -14.42 20.33
N THR A 119 10.62 -13.58 20.58
CA THR A 119 11.67 -13.81 21.59
C THR A 119 11.08 -13.85 23.00
N CYS A 120 11.62 -14.71 23.86
CA CYS A 120 11.16 -14.81 25.25
C CYS A 120 11.41 -13.51 26.02
N GLN A 121 10.36 -12.95 26.61
CA GLN A 121 10.39 -11.65 27.29
C GLN A 121 10.68 -11.76 28.79
N ARG A 122 10.63 -12.97 29.35
CA ARG A 122 10.70 -13.23 30.81
C ARG A 122 11.90 -12.58 31.47
N HIS A 123 13.07 -12.71 30.85
CA HIS A 123 14.29 -12.14 31.41
C HIS A 123 14.23 -10.61 31.53
N THR A 124 13.73 -9.92 30.50
CA THR A 124 13.56 -8.46 30.56
C THR A 124 12.46 -8.07 31.53
N GLU A 125 11.37 -8.84 31.59
CA GLU A 125 10.27 -8.65 32.54
C GLU A 125 10.74 -8.78 34.00
N GLU A 126 11.60 -9.74 34.33
CA GLU A 126 12.21 -9.90 35.65
C GLU A 126 13.06 -8.69 36.04
N ILE A 127 13.94 -8.22 35.14
CA ILE A 127 14.75 -7.02 35.37
C ILE A 127 13.84 -5.79 35.52
N TRP A 128 12.83 -5.67 34.67
CA TRP A 128 11.88 -4.56 34.68
C TRP A 128 11.13 -4.50 36.01
N ASN A 129 10.53 -5.60 36.46
CA ASN A 129 9.77 -5.67 37.70
C ASN A 129 10.64 -5.41 38.93
N ARG A 130 11.93 -5.75 38.88
CA ARG A 130 12.90 -5.44 39.94
C ARG A 130 13.24 -3.94 40.00
N LEU A 131 13.36 -3.29 38.84
CA LEU A 131 13.75 -1.87 38.75
C LEU A 131 12.56 -0.91 38.89
N PHE A 132 11.38 -1.33 38.46
CA PHE A 132 10.17 -0.52 38.34
C PHE A 132 8.95 -1.28 38.91
N PRO A 133 8.92 -1.60 40.22
CA PRO A 133 7.88 -2.45 40.81
C PRO A 133 6.46 -1.87 40.69
N GLU A 134 6.33 -0.54 40.52
CA GLU A 134 5.04 0.13 40.36
C GLU A 134 4.54 0.18 38.90
N GLU A 135 5.39 -0.13 37.92
CA GLU A 135 5.04 -0.10 36.51
C GLU A 135 5.20 -1.50 35.90
N PRO A 136 4.11 -2.21 35.57
CA PRO A 136 4.21 -3.55 35.03
C PRO A 136 4.88 -3.56 33.65
N TYR A 137 5.62 -4.62 33.33
CA TYR A 137 6.25 -4.80 32.01
C TYR A 137 5.21 -4.85 30.88
N ASN A 138 4.17 -5.66 31.05
CA ASN A 138 3.05 -5.76 30.13
C ASN A 138 1.97 -4.74 30.48
N PHE A 139 1.64 -3.85 29.55
CA PHE A 139 0.65 -2.79 29.74
C PHE A 139 -0.56 -2.99 28.83
N ASN A 140 -1.76 -2.89 29.41
CA ASN A 140 -3.00 -2.96 28.65
C ASN A 140 -3.30 -1.59 28.01
N LEU A 141 -2.97 -1.48 26.72
CA LEU A 141 -3.16 -0.26 25.91
C LEU A 141 -4.60 0.27 25.91
N THR A 142 -5.59 -0.61 26.06
CA THR A 142 -7.03 -0.27 26.03
C THR A 142 -7.56 0.26 27.35
N ARG A 143 -6.80 0.17 28.45
CA ARG A 143 -7.16 0.65 29.80
C ARG A 143 -6.29 1.83 30.26
N ALA A 144 -5.67 2.55 29.34
CA ALA A 144 -4.88 3.74 29.66
C ALA A 144 -5.80 4.84 30.22
N PHE A 145 -5.79 5.01 31.55
CA PHE A 145 -6.47 6.14 32.20
C PHE A 145 -5.61 7.42 32.07
N PRO A 146 -6.22 8.60 31.88
CA PRO A 146 -5.51 9.88 31.80
C PRO A 146 -4.82 10.31 33.10
N GLU A 147 -5.12 9.65 34.21
CA GLU A 147 -4.73 10.10 35.55
C GLU A 147 -3.23 9.89 35.81
N ASN A 148 -2.57 10.95 36.30
CA ASN A 148 -1.22 11.02 36.88
C ASN A 148 0.00 11.01 35.93
N VAL A 149 -0.15 11.06 34.61
CA VAL A 149 1.04 11.15 33.71
C VAL A 149 1.74 12.51 33.82
N SER A 150 0.97 13.61 33.78
CA SER A 150 1.51 14.98 33.86
C SER A 150 2.20 15.27 35.21
N GLU A 151 1.64 14.80 36.33
CA GLU A 151 2.24 14.96 37.67
C GLU A 151 3.48 14.07 37.88
N LYS A 152 3.54 12.88 37.28
CA LYS A 152 4.74 12.02 37.33
C LYS A 152 5.87 12.53 36.43
N LEU A 153 5.54 13.21 35.32
CA LEU A 153 6.52 13.76 34.37
C LEU A 153 7.30 14.95 34.94
N SER A 154 6.69 15.78 35.78
CA SER A 154 7.32 16.96 36.38
C SER A 154 8.38 16.63 37.44
N GLY A 155 8.43 15.38 37.94
CA GLY A 155 9.41 14.90 38.92
C GLY A 155 10.60 14.11 38.34
N SER A 156 10.68 13.88 37.02
CA SER A 156 11.77 13.10 36.42
C SER A 156 12.99 13.96 36.09
N GLU A 157 14.15 13.63 36.68
CA GLU A 157 15.43 14.33 36.42
C GLU A 157 15.97 14.10 35.00
N LYS A 158 15.57 13.01 34.34
CA LYS A 158 16.06 12.62 33.00
C LYS A 158 14.89 12.41 32.05
N TYR A 159 14.67 13.37 31.17
CA TYR A 159 13.58 13.35 30.20
C TYR A 159 14.05 13.94 28.85
N THR A 160 13.67 13.31 27.75
CA THR A 160 14.01 13.78 26.39
C THR A 160 13.32 15.10 26.08
N LYS A 161 14.04 16.07 25.50
CA LYS A 161 13.47 17.36 25.11
C LYS A 161 12.74 17.32 23.77
N TYR A 162 12.93 16.26 23.00
CA TYR A 162 12.29 16.09 21.71
C TYR A 162 10.77 15.89 21.84
N ASP A 163 10.01 16.55 20.97
CA ASP A 163 8.56 16.39 20.91
C ASP A 163 8.19 15.04 20.26
N LEU A 164 8.13 14.02 21.11
CA LEU A 164 7.81 12.65 20.73
C LEU A 164 6.37 12.49 20.25
N VAL A 165 5.43 13.33 20.71
CA VAL A 165 4.03 13.30 20.24
C VAL A 165 3.97 13.75 18.78
N SER A 166 4.62 14.86 18.46
CA SER A 166 4.72 15.33 17.08
C SER A 166 5.52 14.36 16.22
N ALA A 167 6.58 13.74 16.74
CA ALA A 167 7.34 12.71 16.02
C ALA A 167 6.46 11.51 15.63
N VAL A 168 5.68 10.97 16.58
CA VAL A 168 4.74 9.88 16.30
C VAL A 168 3.74 10.30 15.23
N LYS A 169 3.13 11.49 15.34
CA LYS A 169 2.17 11.99 14.34
C LYS A 169 2.73 12.05 12.93
N ARG A 170 4.00 12.45 12.77
CA ARG A 170 4.66 12.50 11.45
C ARG A 170 4.93 11.11 10.88
N GLN A 171 5.18 10.12 11.74
CA GLN A 171 5.54 8.76 11.33
C GLN A 171 4.34 7.82 11.16
N SER A 172 3.20 8.07 11.81
CA SER A 172 2.00 7.22 11.71
C SER A 172 1.52 6.95 10.26
N PRO A 173 1.56 7.91 9.31
CA PRO A 173 1.15 7.65 7.93
C PRO A 173 2.16 6.81 7.12
N PHE A 174 3.39 6.61 7.60
CA PHE A 174 4.47 6.01 6.84
C PHE A 174 4.17 4.58 6.43
N PHE A 175 3.63 3.76 7.36
CA PHE A 175 3.29 2.37 7.06
C PHE A 175 2.32 2.25 5.87
N TYR A 176 1.33 3.13 5.77
CA TYR A 176 0.42 3.15 4.62
C TYR A 176 1.17 3.37 3.29
N GLN A 177 2.33 4.01 3.28
CA GLN A 177 3.12 4.19 2.06
C GLN A 177 3.88 2.90 1.70
N VAL A 178 4.37 2.16 2.69
CA VAL A 178 5.24 0.98 2.52
C VAL A 178 4.57 -0.37 2.78
N SER A 179 3.25 -0.42 2.97
CA SER A 179 2.51 -1.65 3.34
C SER A 179 2.15 -2.60 2.18
N ARG A 180 2.50 -2.29 0.92
CA ARG A 180 2.14 -3.17 -0.20
C ARG A 180 2.96 -4.46 -0.17
N PRO A 181 2.40 -5.60 -0.64
CA PRO A 181 3.11 -6.89 -0.62
C PRO A 181 4.49 -6.87 -1.29
N HIS A 182 4.65 -6.10 -2.38
CA HIS A 182 5.93 -6.00 -3.09
C HIS A 182 7.05 -5.36 -2.25
N MET A 183 6.73 -4.56 -1.22
CA MET A 183 7.72 -3.92 -0.36
C MET A 183 8.47 -4.93 0.53
N ASN A 184 7.92 -6.12 0.73
CA ASN A 184 8.53 -7.20 1.53
C ASN A 184 9.20 -8.28 0.66
N ASN A 185 9.32 -8.06 -0.66
CA ASN A 185 9.97 -8.98 -1.58
C ASN A 185 11.48 -8.75 -1.65
N ASP A 186 12.27 -9.82 -1.65
CA ASP A 186 13.74 -9.75 -1.66
C ASP A 186 14.30 -8.95 -2.84
N LEU A 187 13.88 -9.27 -4.07
CA LEU A 187 14.34 -8.55 -5.27
C LEU A 187 13.97 -7.05 -5.22
N PHE A 188 12.81 -6.72 -4.66
CA PHE A 188 12.40 -5.32 -4.51
C PHE A 188 13.31 -4.58 -3.52
N LEU A 189 13.57 -5.18 -2.35
CA LEU A 189 14.39 -4.64 -1.26
C LEU A 189 15.86 -4.54 -1.65
N GLU A 190 16.42 -5.53 -2.34
CA GLU A 190 17.79 -5.48 -2.88
C GLU A 190 17.96 -4.29 -3.83
N GLY A 191 17.01 -4.10 -4.75
CA GLY A 191 16.99 -2.92 -5.61
C GLY A 191 16.81 -1.61 -4.85
N ALA A 192 16.05 -1.61 -3.74
CA ALA A 192 15.88 -0.45 -2.88
C ALA A 192 17.17 -0.08 -2.15
N VAL A 193 17.94 -1.07 -1.67
CA VAL A 193 19.27 -0.86 -1.07
C VAL A 193 20.26 -0.28 -2.08
N ALA A 194 20.30 -0.83 -3.30
CA ALA A 194 21.15 -0.29 -4.37
C ALA A 194 20.81 1.18 -4.68
N ARG A 195 19.52 1.52 -4.69
CA ARG A 195 19.03 2.89 -4.88
C ARG A 195 19.32 3.80 -3.68
N TYR A 196 19.27 3.28 -2.46
CA TYR A 196 19.66 4.01 -1.26
C TYR A 196 21.15 4.38 -1.28
N LYS A 197 22.02 3.46 -1.69
CA LYS A 197 23.45 3.77 -1.93
C LYS A 197 23.61 4.87 -3.00
N GLY A 198 22.88 4.77 -4.11
CA GLY A 198 22.80 5.83 -5.12
C GLY A 198 22.36 7.19 -4.55
N PHE A 199 21.41 7.19 -3.62
CA PHE A 199 20.91 8.40 -2.97
C PHE A 199 21.97 9.04 -2.04
N LEU A 200 22.66 8.24 -1.23
CA LEU A 200 23.78 8.71 -0.41
C LEU A 200 24.91 9.28 -1.26
N HIS A 201 25.25 8.60 -2.35
CA HIS A 201 26.25 9.08 -3.30
C HIS A 201 25.85 10.41 -3.93
N LEU A 202 24.59 10.57 -4.31
CA LEU A 202 24.07 11.83 -4.85
C LEU A 202 24.22 12.98 -3.84
N ILE A 203 23.91 12.74 -2.56
CA ILE A 203 24.10 13.71 -1.48
C ILE A 203 25.58 14.03 -1.29
N LYS A 204 26.46 13.02 -1.33
CA LYS A 204 27.91 13.19 -1.27
C LYS A 204 28.40 14.10 -2.39
N ARG A 205 28.02 13.82 -3.65
CA ARG A 205 28.36 14.65 -4.82
C ARG A 205 27.86 16.08 -4.69
N ASN A 206 26.63 16.27 -4.19
CA ASN A 206 26.11 17.61 -3.92
C ASN A 206 26.97 18.36 -2.90
N LYS A 207 27.39 17.69 -1.81
CA LYS A 207 28.29 18.28 -0.80
C LYS A 207 29.65 18.64 -1.41
N GLU A 208 30.26 17.74 -2.17
CA GLU A 208 31.55 17.97 -2.85
C GLU A 208 31.49 19.18 -3.79
N LYS A 209 30.36 19.36 -4.49
CA LYS A 209 30.10 20.49 -5.39
C LYS A 209 29.56 21.73 -4.67
N SER A 210 29.48 21.73 -3.34
CA SER A 210 28.89 22.81 -2.52
C SER A 210 27.44 23.18 -2.90
N ILE A 211 26.68 22.23 -3.42
CA ILE A 211 25.26 22.39 -3.78
C ILE A 211 24.40 22.12 -2.55
N ARG A 212 23.72 23.16 -2.06
CA ARG A 212 22.70 23.02 -0.99
C ARG A 212 21.36 22.67 -1.61
N ARG A 213 21.01 21.38 -1.64
CA ARG A 213 19.72 20.90 -2.16
C ARG A 213 19.06 19.94 -1.17
N PHE A 214 17.76 20.16 -0.96
CA PHE A 214 16.90 19.23 -0.26
C PHE A 214 16.61 18.03 -1.15
N CYS A 215 17.22 16.88 -0.83
CA CYS A 215 17.05 15.64 -1.58
C CYS A 215 15.86 14.86 -1.02
N VAL A 216 14.91 14.49 -1.88
CA VAL A 216 13.65 13.83 -1.46
C VAL A 216 13.68 12.37 -1.90
N PRO A 217 13.65 11.40 -0.97
CA PRO A 217 13.67 9.98 -1.30
C PRO A 217 12.36 9.52 -1.96
N THR A 218 12.44 8.46 -2.76
CA THR A 218 11.27 7.61 -3.08
C THR A 218 11.00 6.66 -1.92
N TYR A 219 9.81 6.07 -1.80
CA TYR A 219 9.45 5.30 -0.59
C TYR A 219 10.23 3.99 -0.43
N ASP A 220 10.77 3.42 -1.51
CA ASP A 220 11.70 2.29 -1.41
C ASP A 220 13.03 2.74 -0.76
N ILE A 221 13.58 3.88 -1.20
CA ILE A 221 14.77 4.51 -0.59
C ILE A 221 14.49 4.93 0.86
N ASP A 222 13.34 5.55 1.13
CA ASP A 222 12.99 6.07 2.46
C ASP A 222 12.80 4.94 3.47
N LEU A 223 12.19 3.81 3.06
CA LEU A 223 12.11 2.60 3.90
C LEU A 223 13.48 2.10 4.32
N ILE A 224 14.41 1.99 3.37
CA ILE A 224 15.78 1.54 3.65
C ILE A 224 16.51 2.58 4.52
N TRP A 225 16.31 3.86 4.28
CA TRP A 225 16.92 4.93 5.05
C TRP A 225 16.41 4.95 6.50
N HIS A 226 15.10 4.87 6.74
CA HIS A 226 14.52 4.71 8.08
C HIS A 226 15.09 3.47 8.76
N THR A 227 15.13 2.34 8.05
CA THR A 227 15.68 1.08 8.57
C THR A 227 17.12 1.26 9.02
N HIS A 228 17.95 1.95 8.25
CA HIS A 228 19.35 2.22 8.60
C HIS A 228 19.44 3.10 9.87
N GLN A 229 18.62 4.15 9.99
CA GLN A 229 18.58 5.03 11.17
C GLN A 229 18.22 4.31 12.47
N LEU A 230 17.47 3.20 12.41
CA LEU A 230 17.15 2.39 13.59
C LEU A 230 18.38 1.68 14.19
N HIS A 231 19.54 1.72 13.52
CA HIS A 231 20.84 1.24 14.00
C HIS A 231 21.77 2.43 14.26
N PRO A 232 21.56 3.22 15.33
CA PRO A 232 22.15 4.55 15.48
C PRO A 232 23.69 4.55 15.49
N VAL A 233 24.34 3.51 16.04
CA VAL A 233 25.82 3.41 16.02
C VAL A 233 26.33 3.10 14.61
N SER A 234 25.74 2.12 13.91
CA SER A 234 26.14 1.76 12.55
C SER A 234 25.83 2.91 11.57
N TYR A 235 24.63 3.49 11.65
CA TYR A 235 24.25 4.67 10.87
C TYR A 235 25.20 5.84 11.10
N GLY A 236 25.54 6.12 12.36
CA GLY A 236 26.51 7.16 12.69
C GLY A 236 27.87 6.91 12.03
N LYS A 237 28.38 5.68 12.11
CA LYS A 237 29.67 5.29 11.51
C LYS A 237 29.63 5.41 9.98
N ASP A 238 28.66 4.75 9.35
CA ASP A 238 28.53 4.65 7.89
C ASP A 238 28.36 6.03 7.26
N LEU A 239 27.52 6.90 7.83
CA LEU A 239 27.27 8.23 7.30
C LEU A 239 28.45 9.18 7.55
N ASN A 240 29.19 9.00 8.64
CA ASN A 240 30.45 9.73 8.83
C ASN A 240 31.52 9.31 7.80
N GLU A 241 31.59 8.03 7.44
CA GLU A 241 32.52 7.55 6.42
C GLU A 241 32.14 8.06 5.02
N VAL A 242 30.86 8.00 4.67
CA VAL A 242 30.37 8.39 3.33
C VAL A 242 30.26 9.90 3.16
N LEU A 243 29.74 10.61 4.17
CA LEU A 243 29.37 12.03 4.08
C LEU A 243 30.17 12.94 5.03
N GLY A 244 31.01 12.39 5.91
CA GLY A 244 31.71 13.16 6.94
C GLY A 244 30.82 13.71 8.05
N LYS A 245 29.53 13.32 8.07
CA LYS A 245 28.57 13.68 9.13
C LYS A 245 27.35 12.77 9.08
N VAL A 246 26.64 12.68 10.20
CA VAL A 246 25.31 12.08 10.25
C VAL A 246 24.36 12.86 9.34
N LEU A 247 23.62 12.15 8.49
CA LEU A 247 22.59 12.74 7.65
C LEU A 247 21.30 12.90 8.47
N GLU A 248 20.80 14.13 8.56
CA GLU A 248 19.51 14.45 9.18
C GLU A 248 18.35 13.97 8.31
N HIS A 249 17.29 13.50 8.97
CA HIS A 249 16.00 13.21 8.35
C HIS A 249 15.02 14.31 8.74
N ASP A 250 14.80 15.26 7.84
CA ASP A 250 13.84 16.35 8.04
C ASP A 250 12.46 15.91 7.51
N ASP A 251 11.63 15.39 8.42
CA ASP A 251 10.27 14.90 8.16
C ASP A 251 9.18 15.95 8.48
N MET A 252 9.57 17.19 8.78
CA MET A 252 8.65 18.22 9.29
C MET A 252 7.69 18.77 8.23
N ASP A 253 7.96 18.55 6.95
CA ASP A 253 7.13 19.01 5.83
C ASP A 253 6.46 17.81 5.14
N SER A 254 5.13 17.83 5.10
CA SER A 254 4.29 16.86 4.39
C SER A 254 3.55 17.48 3.20
N ASP A 255 3.73 18.78 2.93
CA ASP A 255 3.02 19.51 1.86
C ASP A 255 3.62 19.19 0.49
N ARG A 256 2.89 18.34 -0.25
CA ARG A 256 3.23 17.93 -1.62
C ARG A 256 2.59 18.81 -2.70
N THR A 257 2.02 19.96 -2.33
CA THR A 257 1.43 20.90 -3.30
C THR A 257 2.50 21.38 -4.28
N LYS A 258 2.11 21.52 -5.55
CA LYS A 258 3.01 21.93 -6.63
C LYS A 258 3.73 23.24 -6.28
N GLY A 259 5.05 23.27 -6.46
CA GLY A 259 5.91 24.41 -6.14
C GLY A 259 6.33 24.56 -4.68
N LYS A 260 5.90 23.66 -3.78
CA LYS A 260 6.34 23.63 -2.38
C LYS A 260 7.69 22.92 -2.23
N LYS A 261 8.22 22.87 -1.00
CA LYS A 261 9.55 22.32 -0.68
C LYS A 261 9.69 20.87 -1.14
N LEU A 262 8.72 20.00 -0.84
CA LEU A 262 8.75 18.60 -1.26
C LEU A 262 8.67 18.42 -2.78
N ASP A 263 7.77 19.14 -3.46
CA ASP A 263 7.61 19.05 -4.91
C ASP A 263 8.87 19.54 -5.66
N THR A 264 9.41 20.68 -5.22
CA THR A 264 10.64 21.26 -5.78
C THR A 264 11.85 20.38 -5.49
N GLY A 265 11.96 19.88 -4.25
CA GLY A 265 13.02 18.96 -3.82
C GLY A 265 12.99 17.65 -4.60
N PHE A 266 11.81 17.06 -4.79
CA PHE A 266 11.63 15.82 -5.55
C PHE A 266 11.98 16.01 -7.03
N SER A 267 11.48 17.08 -7.65
CA SER A 267 11.83 17.44 -9.03
C SER A 267 13.33 17.65 -9.20
N GLY A 268 13.95 18.35 -8.25
CA GLY A 268 15.39 18.60 -8.23
C GLY A 268 16.23 17.33 -8.03
N THR A 269 15.80 16.43 -7.15
CA THR A 269 16.45 15.14 -6.89
C THR A 269 16.37 14.26 -8.11
N THR A 270 15.19 14.16 -8.72
CA THR A 270 14.96 13.36 -9.94
C THR A 270 15.88 13.81 -11.07
N LYS A 271 15.97 15.12 -11.31
CA LYS A 271 16.84 15.67 -12.37
C LYS A 271 18.31 15.28 -12.14
N GLN A 272 18.83 15.50 -10.93
CA GLN A 272 20.22 15.17 -10.61
C GLN A 272 20.49 13.67 -10.67
N TRP A 273 19.54 12.85 -10.20
CA TRP A 273 19.66 11.39 -10.27
C TRP A 273 19.80 10.91 -11.71
N GLU A 274 18.97 11.41 -12.62
CA GLU A 274 19.02 11.04 -14.04
C GLU A 274 20.27 11.56 -14.73
N GLU A 275 20.72 12.78 -14.40
CA GLU A 275 21.98 13.33 -14.92
C GLU A 275 23.18 12.51 -14.45
N THR A 276 23.21 12.12 -13.17
CA THR A 276 24.34 11.42 -12.55
C THR A 276 24.40 9.96 -12.97
N PHE A 277 23.28 9.25 -12.99
CA PHE A 277 23.25 7.80 -13.16
C PHE A 277 22.69 7.35 -14.50
N GLY A 278 22.09 8.23 -15.31
CA GLY A 278 21.44 7.84 -16.56
C GLY A 278 20.23 6.92 -16.38
N ARG A 279 19.69 6.83 -15.15
CA ARG A 279 18.61 5.92 -14.72
C ARG A 279 17.43 6.71 -14.20
N ARG A 280 16.20 6.21 -14.34
CA ARG A 280 15.02 6.91 -13.80
C ARG A 280 14.97 6.87 -12.27
N TYR A 281 14.56 8.01 -11.71
CA TYR A 281 14.40 8.11 -10.26
C TYR A 281 13.09 7.51 -9.78
N TRP A 282 12.01 7.64 -10.53
CA TRP A 282 10.73 6.99 -10.22
C TRP A 282 10.83 5.48 -10.43
N ARG A 283 10.08 4.74 -9.60
CA ARG A 283 9.99 3.28 -9.66
C ARG A 283 8.58 2.86 -9.27
N ALA A 284 7.98 1.95 -10.03
CA ALA A 284 6.68 1.39 -9.74
C ALA A 284 6.66 0.81 -8.32
N GLY A 285 5.58 1.06 -7.59
CA GLY A 285 5.42 0.66 -6.20
C GLY A 285 6.21 1.47 -5.17
N ALA A 286 7.08 2.41 -5.57
CA ALA A 286 7.85 3.27 -4.66
C ALA A 286 7.36 4.74 -4.63
N MET A 287 6.33 5.06 -5.42
CA MET A 287 5.78 6.41 -5.50
C MET A 287 4.73 6.67 -4.41
N TYR A 288 4.48 7.94 -4.12
CA TYR A 288 3.48 8.36 -3.13
C TYR A 288 2.10 7.80 -3.45
N ARG A 289 1.50 7.09 -2.48
CA ARG A 289 0.22 6.37 -2.66
C ARG A 289 -1.01 7.26 -2.48
N GLY A 290 -0.83 8.54 -2.17
CA GLY A 290 -1.88 9.43 -1.67
C GLY A 290 -1.89 9.47 -0.14
N SER A 291 -2.78 10.29 0.43
CA SER A 291 -2.96 10.36 1.88
C SER A 291 -3.51 9.04 2.42
N THR A 292 -3.19 8.73 3.68
CA THR A 292 -3.77 7.56 4.36
C THR A 292 -5.30 7.68 4.35
N PRO A 293 -6.03 6.64 3.91
CA PRO A 293 -7.49 6.65 3.90
C PRO A 293 -8.06 6.86 5.29
N SER A 294 -9.27 7.43 5.35
CA SER A 294 -9.94 7.65 6.63
C SER A 294 -10.33 6.31 7.26
N PRO A 295 -10.05 6.08 8.56
CA PRO A 295 -10.46 4.86 9.23
C PRO A 295 -11.99 4.78 9.29
N VAL A 296 -12.54 3.58 9.16
CA VAL A 296 -13.98 3.34 9.32
C VAL A 296 -14.39 3.20 10.79
N THR A 297 -13.43 2.99 11.69
CA THR A 297 -13.62 2.92 13.14
C THR A 297 -12.36 3.40 13.85
N THR A 298 -12.52 4.02 15.02
CA THR A 298 -11.43 4.39 15.92
C THR A 298 -11.17 3.32 16.99
N THR A 299 -12.15 2.45 17.23
CA THR A 299 -12.07 1.35 18.21
C THR A 299 -11.78 0.04 17.48
N PRO A 300 -10.79 -0.75 17.91
CA PRO A 300 -10.47 -2.03 17.27
C PRO A 300 -11.63 -3.02 17.44
N CYS A 301 -12.04 -3.66 16.35
CA CYS A 301 -13.18 -4.58 16.36
C CYS A 301 -12.73 -6.00 16.76
N LEU A 302 -12.44 -6.24 18.04
CA LEU A 302 -11.91 -7.52 18.55
C LEU A 302 -12.99 -8.46 19.13
N SER A 303 -14.20 -7.97 19.39
CA SER A 303 -15.17 -8.58 20.32
C SER A 303 -15.78 -9.92 19.88
N TYR A 304 -15.66 -10.30 18.61
CA TYR A 304 -16.24 -11.54 18.06
C TYR A 304 -15.21 -12.62 17.69
N MET A 305 -13.91 -12.37 17.90
CA MET A 305 -12.84 -13.23 17.38
C MET A 305 -12.48 -14.44 18.27
N ILE A 306 -13.19 -14.64 19.39
CA ILE A 306 -13.11 -15.85 20.23
C ILE A 306 -14.25 -16.81 19.83
N GLY A 307 -14.35 -17.12 18.54
CA GLY A 307 -15.21 -18.19 18.03
C GLY A 307 -14.34 -19.42 17.77
N LYS A 308 -14.79 -20.62 18.19
CA LYS A 308 -14.11 -21.89 17.90
C LYS A 308 -13.75 -21.94 16.41
N GLU A 309 -12.52 -22.34 16.09
CA GLU A 309 -12.20 -22.90 14.78
C GLU A 309 -13.16 -24.08 14.57
N VAL A 310 -14.27 -23.81 13.89
CA VAL A 310 -15.08 -24.86 13.30
C VAL A 310 -14.37 -25.19 12.01
N ASP A 311 -13.89 -26.43 11.88
CA ASP A 311 -13.44 -26.99 10.60
C ASP A 311 -14.46 -26.61 9.53
N ALA A 312 -14.13 -25.58 8.74
CA ALA A 312 -14.98 -25.17 7.65
C ALA A 312 -14.98 -26.35 6.68
N SER A 313 -16.13 -27.00 6.49
CA SER A 313 -16.25 -27.98 5.44
C SER A 313 -15.82 -27.30 4.14
N ASN A 314 -14.82 -27.90 3.47
CA ASN A 314 -14.19 -27.41 2.25
C ASN A 314 -15.17 -27.31 1.05
N GLU A 315 -16.46 -27.56 1.26
CA GLU A 315 -17.48 -27.68 0.23
C GLU A 315 -17.94 -26.32 -0.31
N PHE A 316 -18.00 -25.28 0.52
CA PHE A 316 -18.44 -23.93 0.12
C PHE A 316 -17.32 -23.07 -0.48
N GLN A 317 -16.05 -23.32 -0.11
CA GLN A 317 -14.88 -22.62 -0.69
C GLN A 317 -14.68 -22.94 -2.18
N LYS A 318 -15.22 -24.06 -2.67
CA LYS A 318 -15.09 -24.51 -4.06
C LYS A 318 -16.25 -24.10 -4.97
N ILE A 319 -17.26 -23.40 -4.44
CA ILE A 319 -18.48 -23.05 -5.19
C ILE A 319 -18.20 -22.06 -6.32
N ILE A 320 -17.32 -21.09 -6.09
CA ILE A 320 -16.94 -20.09 -7.08
C ILE A 320 -15.43 -20.17 -7.28
N GLN A 321 -15.01 -20.73 -8.42
CA GLN A 321 -13.61 -20.71 -8.84
C GLN A 321 -13.41 -19.52 -9.78
N LEU A 322 -12.85 -18.44 -9.27
CA LEU A 322 -12.40 -17.32 -10.10
C LEU A 322 -10.99 -17.62 -10.63
N PRO A 323 -10.68 -17.28 -11.89
CA PRO A 323 -9.34 -17.48 -12.43
C PRO A 323 -8.30 -16.75 -11.59
N GLN A 324 -7.21 -17.42 -11.19
CA GLN A 324 -6.12 -16.74 -10.49
C GLN A 324 -5.37 -15.81 -11.45
N ARG A 325 -5.70 -14.52 -11.41
CA ARG A 325 -5.05 -13.49 -12.22
C ARG A 325 -4.02 -12.74 -11.38
N LYS A 326 -2.94 -12.34 -12.02
CA LYS A 326 -1.93 -11.46 -11.42
C LYS A 326 -1.99 -10.08 -12.07
N VAL A 327 -1.68 -9.06 -11.29
CA VAL A 327 -1.59 -7.67 -11.71
C VAL A 327 -0.21 -7.12 -11.35
N VAL A 328 0.28 -6.22 -12.18
CA VAL A 328 1.45 -5.38 -11.91
C VAL A 328 1.10 -3.92 -12.10
N GLU A 329 1.64 -3.06 -11.24
CA GLU A 329 1.71 -1.62 -11.50
C GLU A 329 2.90 -1.36 -12.42
N VAL A 330 2.68 -0.57 -13.45
CA VAL A 330 3.67 -0.17 -14.45
C VAL A 330 3.83 1.34 -14.42
N LEU A 331 5.07 1.82 -14.31
CA LEU A 331 5.41 3.20 -14.65
C LEU A 331 6.12 3.23 -16.01
N LEU A 332 5.61 4.05 -16.92
CA LEU A 332 6.09 4.17 -18.30
C LEU A 332 6.43 5.62 -18.62
N GLU A 333 7.62 5.84 -19.20
CA GLU A 333 8.07 7.11 -19.73
C GLU A 333 8.68 6.92 -21.13
N ILE A 334 8.31 7.81 -22.06
CA ILE A 334 8.92 7.88 -23.38
C ILE A 334 10.01 8.95 -23.35
N VAL A 335 11.26 8.50 -23.29
CA VAL A 335 12.42 9.34 -23.00
C VAL A 335 12.86 10.12 -24.23
N GLY A 336 12.88 9.49 -25.40
CA GLY A 336 13.40 10.14 -26.58
C GLY A 336 13.13 9.39 -27.87
N VAL A 337 13.40 10.06 -28.97
CA VAL A 337 13.30 9.53 -30.33
C VAL A 337 14.56 9.90 -31.10
N ARG A 338 15.01 9.03 -31.99
CA ARG A 338 16.18 9.27 -32.86
C ARG A 338 15.92 8.80 -34.28
N ASN A 339 16.76 9.26 -35.21
CA ASN A 339 16.71 8.96 -36.64
C ASN A 339 15.37 9.37 -37.29
N LEU A 340 14.79 10.49 -36.86
CA LEU A 340 13.64 11.08 -37.54
C LEU A 340 14.03 11.56 -38.95
N PRO A 341 13.12 11.50 -39.94
CA PRO A 341 13.39 12.01 -41.28
C PRO A 341 13.78 13.49 -41.26
N GLU A 342 14.81 13.86 -42.01
CA GLU A 342 15.27 15.25 -42.11
C GLU A 342 14.13 16.18 -42.55
N GLY A 343 13.95 17.30 -41.83
CA GLY A 343 12.92 18.28 -42.13
C GLY A 343 11.51 17.93 -41.63
N HIS A 344 11.34 16.96 -40.72
CA HIS A 344 10.07 16.74 -40.03
C HIS A 344 9.56 18.05 -39.39
N LYS A 345 8.32 18.43 -39.70
CA LYS A 345 7.61 19.58 -39.13
C LYS A 345 6.30 19.09 -38.52
N GLY A 346 6.24 19.01 -37.19
CA GLY A 346 5.04 18.57 -36.48
C GLY A 346 5.32 18.22 -35.03
N SER A 347 4.26 18.03 -34.24
CA SER A 347 4.41 17.47 -32.88
C SER A 347 4.34 15.95 -32.92
N LEU A 348 5.16 15.32 -32.08
CA LEU A 348 5.19 13.86 -31.92
C LEU A 348 4.52 13.45 -30.61
N CYS A 349 3.79 12.35 -30.66
CA CYS A 349 3.36 11.62 -29.47
C CYS A 349 3.48 10.12 -29.71
N VAL A 350 3.49 9.35 -28.64
CA VAL A 350 3.46 7.89 -28.70
C VAL A 350 2.13 7.41 -28.15
N SER A 351 1.38 6.69 -28.98
CA SER A 351 0.25 5.90 -28.52
C SER A 351 0.78 4.56 -28.02
N PHE A 352 0.28 4.08 -26.88
CA PHE A 352 0.62 2.77 -26.38
C PHE A 352 -0.62 2.02 -25.87
N CYS A 353 -0.60 0.71 -26.08
CA CYS A 353 -1.64 -0.23 -25.64
C CYS A 353 -1.01 -1.61 -25.37
N LYS A 354 -1.77 -2.56 -24.84
CA LYS A 354 -1.37 -3.97 -24.92
C LYS A 354 -1.75 -4.52 -26.29
N ARG A 355 -0.86 -5.29 -26.92
CA ARG A 355 -1.11 -5.95 -28.22
C ARG A 355 -2.38 -6.79 -28.17
N GLN A 356 -2.55 -7.53 -27.07
CA GLN A 356 -3.82 -8.15 -26.69
C GLN A 356 -4.32 -7.46 -25.42
N PRO A 357 -5.39 -6.65 -25.52
CA PRO A 357 -6.05 -6.05 -24.36
C PRO A 357 -6.36 -7.10 -23.30
N ASP A 358 -6.10 -6.76 -22.03
CA ASP A 358 -6.55 -7.56 -20.89
C ASP A 358 -7.68 -6.84 -20.14
N ALA A 359 -8.27 -7.51 -19.14
CA ALA A 359 -9.42 -6.94 -18.43
C ALA A 359 -9.07 -5.72 -17.55
N ILE A 360 -7.79 -5.54 -17.24
CA ILE A 360 -7.28 -4.45 -16.38
C ILE A 360 -6.88 -3.25 -17.26
N PHE A 361 -6.27 -3.52 -18.42
CA PHE A 361 -5.76 -2.54 -19.37
C PHE A 361 -6.23 -2.86 -20.80
N ASN A 362 -7.31 -2.18 -21.19
CA ASN A 362 -7.98 -2.38 -22.48
C ASN A 362 -8.05 -1.14 -23.37
N ALA A 363 -7.49 -0.01 -22.91
CA ALA A 363 -7.55 1.26 -23.60
C ALA A 363 -6.18 1.70 -24.10
N SER A 364 -6.15 2.32 -25.28
CA SER A 364 -4.95 3.01 -25.77
C SER A 364 -4.78 4.35 -25.07
N GLN A 365 -3.55 4.70 -24.74
CA GLN A 365 -3.20 5.98 -24.13
C GLN A 365 -2.09 6.68 -24.92
N ASN A 366 -2.02 8.01 -24.81
CA ASN A 366 -1.00 8.81 -25.49
C ASN A 366 -0.02 9.43 -24.50
N LEU A 367 1.26 9.41 -24.83
CA LEU A 367 2.33 10.06 -24.09
C LEU A 367 3.14 10.99 -24.97
N SER A 368 3.58 12.10 -24.38
CA SER A 368 4.58 12.97 -25.00
C SER A 368 5.98 12.38 -24.86
N ILE A 369 6.86 12.75 -25.78
CA ILE A 369 8.26 12.31 -25.78
C ILE A 369 9.09 13.38 -25.06
N LEU A 370 9.82 13.01 -24.01
CA LEU A 370 10.57 13.98 -23.18
C LEU A 370 11.55 14.81 -24.01
N SER A 371 12.31 14.20 -24.93
CA SER A 371 13.27 14.91 -25.80
C SER A 371 12.62 15.94 -26.73
N GLU A 372 11.34 15.79 -27.05
CA GLU A 372 10.60 16.66 -27.97
C GLU A 372 9.80 17.73 -27.24
N SER A 373 9.09 17.34 -26.17
CA SER A 373 8.18 18.24 -25.45
C SER A 373 8.89 19.11 -24.41
N GLY A 374 10.09 18.69 -23.97
CA GLY A 374 10.79 19.24 -22.81
C GLY A 374 10.02 19.05 -21.49
N LYS A 375 8.86 18.38 -21.52
CA LYS A 375 7.98 18.16 -20.39
C LYS A 375 7.92 16.69 -20.06
N LYS A 376 8.19 16.43 -18.80
CA LYS A 376 8.25 15.10 -18.23
C LYS A 376 6.85 14.55 -17.99
N GLN A 377 6.55 13.39 -18.58
CA GLN A 377 5.25 12.74 -18.46
C GLN A 377 5.46 11.25 -18.21
N VAL A 378 5.13 10.82 -16.99
CA VAL A 378 5.18 9.41 -16.58
C VAL A 378 3.75 8.91 -16.46
N CYS A 379 3.43 7.83 -17.17
CA CYS A 379 2.16 7.15 -17.02
C CYS A 379 2.25 6.09 -15.91
N SER A 380 1.21 5.99 -15.09
CA SER A 380 1.02 4.92 -14.11
C SER A 380 -0.25 4.17 -14.45
N PHE A 381 -0.16 2.85 -14.62
CA PHE A 381 -1.30 1.99 -14.89
C PHE A 381 -1.09 0.59 -14.31
N GLU A 382 -2.19 -0.15 -14.15
CA GLU A 382 -2.17 -1.57 -13.77
C GLU A 382 -2.46 -2.42 -15.02
N CYS A 383 -1.80 -3.56 -15.16
CA CYS A 383 -2.13 -4.55 -16.21
C CYS A 383 -1.72 -5.96 -15.79
N GLU A 384 -2.10 -6.98 -16.57
CA GLU A 384 -1.56 -8.32 -16.37
C GLU A 384 -0.08 -8.40 -16.75
N PRO A 385 0.74 -9.22 -16.05
CA PRO A 385 2.18 -9.33 -16.30
C PRO A 385 2.54 -10.07 -17.61
N THR A 386 1.55 -10.47 -18.39
CA THR A 386 1.69 -11.25 -19.63
C THR A 386 1.52 -10.38 -20.87
N GLY A 387 1.92 -10.91 -22.04
CA GLY A 387 1.75 -10.21 -23.31
C GLY A 387 2.77 -9.10 -23.56
N GLU A 388 2.45 -8.20 -24.49
CA GLU A 388 3.36 -7.15 -24.97
C GLU A 388 2.70 -5.77 -24.93
N LEU A 389 3.46 -4.76 -24.54
CA LEU A 389 3.13 -3.36 -24.75
C LEU A 389 3.52 -2.96 -26.17
N LEU A 390 2.55 -2.50 -26.97
CA LEU A 390 2.75 -1.95 -28.30
C LEU A 390 2.89 -0.43 -28.19
N PHE A 391 3.86 0.13 -28.90
CA PHE A 391 4.10 1.56 -29.01
C PHE A 391 4.00 1.98 -30.48
N GLU A 392 3.22 3.00 -30.76
CA GLU A 392 3.06 3.59 -32.09
C GLU A 392 3.50 5.05 -32.05
N LEU A 393 4.49 5.41 -32.87
CA LEU A 393 4.93 6.80 -33.00
C LEU A 393 3.98 7.54 -33.94
N ILE A 394 3.32 8.58 -33.40
CA ILE A 394 2.33 9.37 -34.11
C ILE A 394 2.87 10.77 -34.36
N SER A 395 2.71 11.23 -35.60
CA SER A 395 3.04 12.57 -36.05
C SER A 395 1.78 13.40 -36.33
N HIS A 396 1.71 14.59 -35.73
CA HIS A 396 0.67 15.58 -35.99
C HIS A 396 1.22 16.72 -36.85
N SER A 397 0.58 16.96 -37.99
CA SER A 397 0.98 18.03 -38.91
C SER A 397 0.60 19.41 -38.34
N THR A 398 1.54 20.35 -38.33
CA THR A 398 1.29 21.78 -38.05
C THR A 398 0.88 22.48 -39.35
N SER A 399 -0.42 22.47 -39.67
CA SER A 399 -0.97 23.24 -40.79
C SER A 399 -1.56 24.55 -40.26
N ASN A 400 -1.16 25.69 -40.84
CA ASN A 400 -1.79 27.00 -40.61
C ASN A 400 -3.11 27.17 -41.39
N LEU A 401 -3.48 26.18 -42.22
CA LEU A 401 -4.76 26.13 -42.93
C LEU A 401 -5.83 25.45 -42.05
N PRO A 402 -7.11 25.85 -42.16
CA PRO A 402 -8.21 25.38 -41.28
C PRO A 402 -8.56 23.87 -41.40
N ILE A 403 -7.80 23.09 -42.17
CA ILE A 403 -7.99 21.65 -42.33
C ILE A 403 -6.97 20.90 -41.46
N LYS A 404 -7.43 20.36 -40.32
CA LYS A 404 -6.63 19.44 -39.50
C LYS A 404 -6.39 18.15 -40.28
N ARG A 405 -5.15 17.93 -40.76
CA ARG A 405 -4.74 16.64 -41.33
C ARG A 405 -4.81 15.54 -40.26
N ALA A 406 -5.23 14.35 -40.67
CA ALA A 406 -5.27 13.19 -39.79
C ALA A 406 -3.85 12.84 -39.26
N PRO A 407 -3.73 12.40 -38.00
CA PRO A 407 -2.45 11.94 -37.45
C PRO A 407 -1.90 10.77 -38.27
N LYS A 408 -0.58 10.79 -38.52
CA LYS A 408 0.12 9.74 -39.27
C LYS A 408 0.97 8.90 -38.32
N VAL A 409 0.77 7.58 -38.33
CA VAL A 409 1.66 6.63 -37.64
C VAL A 409 2.93 6.48 -38.46
N LEU A 410 4.09 6.75 -37.85
CA LEU A 410 5.41 6.65 -38.49
C LEU A 410 6.00 5.24 -38.41
N GLY A 411 5.62 4.49 -37.38
CA GLY A 411 6.03 3.11 -37.17
C GLY A 411 5.61 2.61 -35.79
N SER A 412 5.79 1.32 -35.56
CA SER A 412 5.44 0.68 -34.30
C SER A 412 6.53 -0.25 -33.79
N THR A 413 6.53 -0.51 -32.49
CA THR A 413 7.46 -1.42 -31.83
C THR A 413 6.78 -2.01 -30.59
N SER A 414 7.33 -3.07 -30.01
CA SER A 414 6.77 -3.67 -28.80
C SER A 414 7.80 -4.03 -27.74
N LEU A 415 7.31 -4.16 -26.51
CA LEU A 415 8.04 -4.62 -25.33
C LEU A 415 7.28 -5.78 -24.70
N SER A 416 7.87 -6.97 -24.71
CA SER A 416 7.34 -8.13 -23.98
C SER A 416 7.47 -7.93 -22.48
N LEU A 417 6.36 -8.10 -21.76
CA LEU A 417 6.33 -8.07 -20.29
C LEU A 417 6.86 -9.37 -19.69
N GLN A 418 6.73 -10.48 -20.43
CA GLN A 418 7.12 -11.82 -19.98
C GLN A 418 8.64 -11.94 -19.81
N ASP A 419 9.41 -11.21 -20.62
CA ASP A 419 10.88 -11.18 -20.58
C ASP A 419 11.42 -10.71 -19.22
N PHE A 420 10.62 -9.94 -18.47
CA PHE A 420 10.99 -9.34 -17.19
C PHE A 420 10.26 -9.95 -16.00
N LEU A 421 9.06 -10.50 -16.22
CA LEU A 421 8.13 -10.90 -15.15
C LEU A 421 7.91 -12.41 -15.06
N ALA A 422 8.46 -13.21 -15.99
CA ALA A 422 8.31 -14.66 -16.03
C ALA A 422 9.61 -15.40 -16.45
N PRO A 423 10.52 -15.74 -15.51
CA PRO A 423 10.50 -15.38 -14.09
C PRO A 423 10.86 -13.90 -13.87
N VAL A 424 10.57 -13.37 -12.68
CA VAL A 424 10.91 -11.98 -12.37
C VAL A 424 12.43 -11.83 -12.28
N SER A 425 13.01 -11.06 -13.20
CA SER A 425 14.47 -10.88 -13.32
C SER A 425 14.89 -9.43 -13.03
N GLU A 426 14.16 -8.45 -13.58
CA GLU A 426 14.46 -7.03 -13.44
C GLU A 426 13.16 -6.24 -13.28
N LEU A 427 13.15 -5.28 -12.35
CA LEU A 427 11.96 -4.46 -12.05
C LEU A 427 11.96 -3.10 -12.75
N SER A 428 12.97 -2.81 -13.56
CA SER A 428 13.07 -1.58 -14.33
C SER A 428 13.97 -1.77 -15.53
N VAL A 429 13.55 -1.29 -16.70
CA VAL A 429 14.33 -1.36 -17.93
C VAL A 429 14.24 -0.04 -18.67
N GLU A 430 15.37 0.43 -19.20
CA GLU A 430 15.41 1.55 -20.14
C GLU A 430 16.20 1.15 -21.38
N LYS A 431 15.56 1.13 -22.55
CA LYS A 431 16.20 0.70 -23.80
C LYS A 431 15.72 1.45 -25.03
N TRP A 432 16.55 1.44 -26.06
CA TRP A 432 16.18 1.86 -27.41
C TRP A 432 15.48 0.72 -28.12
N LEU A 433 14.27 0.98 -28.61
CA LEU A 433 13.45 0.07 -29.41
C LEU A 433 13.40 0.58 -30.84
N GLU A 434 13.72 -0.26 -31.81
CA GLU A 434 13.63 0.08 -33.23
C GLU A 434 12.19 -0.07 -33.73
N LEU A 435 11.77 0.87 -34.57
CA LEU A 435 10.41 0.94 -35.09
C LEU A 435 10.35 0.23 -36.43
N LEU A 436 9.35 -0.62 -36.59
CA LEU A 436 8.93 -1.15 -37.86
C LEU A 436 8.13 -0.07 -38.59
N PRO A 437 8.55 0.35 -39.80
CA PRO A 437 7.87 1.42 -40.52
C PRO A 437 6.48 0.97 -41.00
N SER A 438 5.50 1.87 -40.88
CA SER A 438 4.11 1.64 -41.31
C SER A 438 3.90 1.71 -42.83
N SER A 439 4.86 2.27 -43.57
CA SER A 439 4.88 2.34 -45.04
C SER A 439 6.24 1.89 -45.55
N GLY A 440 6.30 1.13 -46.65
CA GLY A 440 7.53 0.58 -47.27
C GLY A 440 8.52 1.59 -47.85
N ALA A 441 8.55 2.82 -47.33
CA ALA A 441 9.57 3.81 -47.66
C ALA A 441 10.93 3.33 -47.14
N VAL A 442 11.93 3.34 -48.03
CA VAL A 442 13.30 2.99 -47.70
C VAL A 442 13.88 4.10 -46.82
N ILE A 443 13.93 3.89 -45.51
CA ILE A 443 14.58 4.78 -44.55
C ILE A 443 16.03 4.29 -44.38
N SER A 444 17.02 5.18 -44.49
CA SER A 444 18.44 4.81 -44.41
C SER A 444 18.87 4.27 -43.03
N LYS A 445 18.17 4.69 -41.96
CA LYS A 445 18.31 4.17 -40.59
C LYS A 445 16.93 4.05 -39.93
N PRO A 446 16.62 2.96 -39.20
CA PRO A 446 15.33 2.82 -38.55
C PRO A 446 15.15 3.89 -37.46
N ILE A 447 13.94 4.45 -37.37
CA ILE A 447 13.53 5.31 -36.26
C ILE A 447 13.63 4.47 -34.99
N SER A 448 14.15 5.03 -33.89
CA SER A 448 14.14 4.34 -32.59
C SER A 448 13.49 5.19 -31.51
N LEU A 449 12.77 4.53 -30.60
CA LEU A 449 12.19 5.11 -29.40
C LEU A 449 12.97 4.64 -28.16
N ARG A 450 13.35 5.56 -27.28
CA ARG A 450 13.91 5.24 -25.97
C ARG A 450 12.76 5.16 -24.98
N VAL A 451 12.50 3.96 -24.48
CA VAL A 451 11.40 3.67 -23.56
C VAL A 451 11.97 3.26 -22.21
N SER A 452 11.46 3.86 -21.14
CA SER A 452 11.75 3.46 -19.77
C SER A 452 10.49 2.90 -19.12
N VAL A 453 10.60 1.71 -18.54
CA VAL A 453 9.50 1.02 -17.86
C VAL A 453 9.98 0.51 -16.50
N SER A 454 9.12 0.56 -15.49
CA SER A 454 9.34 -0.14 -14.22
C SER A 454 8.08 -0.86 -13.76
N PHE A 455 8.26 -1.93 -12.99
CA PHE A 455 7.21 -2.87 -12.61
C PHE A 455 7.23 -3.12 -11.10
N THR A 456 6.06 -3.38 -10.52
CA THR A 456 5.97 -4.07 -9.23
C THR A 456 6.08 -5.58 -9.40
N ILE A 457 6.32 -6.28 -8.29
CA ILE A 457 6.20 -7.75 -8.24
C ILE A 457 4.74 -8.13 -8.55
N PRO A 458 4.49 -9.12 -9.44
CA PRO A 458 3.14 -9.61 -9.72
C PRO A 458 2.40 -10.05 -8.45
N SER A 459 1.24 -9.46 -8.18
CA SER A 459 0.38 -9.78 -7.04
C SER A 459 -1.02 -10.23 -7.51
N PRO A 460 -1.83 -10.90 -6.67
CA PRO A 460 -3.21 -11.24 -7.03
C PRO A 460 -4.02 -10.02 -7.50
N ALA A 461 -4.72 -10.16 -8.63
CA ALA A 461 -5.53 -9.11 -9.22
C ALA A 461 -6.91 -9.02 -8.55
N PRO A 462 -7.52 -7.82 -8.47
CA PRO A 462 -8.93 -7.71 -8.12
C PRO A 462 -9.82 -8.30 -9.23
N HIS A 463 -10.94 -8.89 -8.83
CA HIS A 463 -11.97 -9.38 -9.75
C HIS A 463 -13.08 -8.34 -9.93
N LEU A 464 -13.62 -8.23 -11.14
CA LEU A 464 -14.74 -7.36 -11.44
C LEU A 464 -15.93 -8.22 -11.86
N LEU A 465 -16.92 -8.29 -10.98
CA LEU A 465 -18.15 -9.03 -11.21
C LEU A 465 -19.28 -8.07 -11.56
N HIS A 466 -20.15 -8.49 -12.47
CA HIS A 466 -21.35 -7.73 -12.85
C HIS A 466 -22.58 -8.57 -12.56
N MET A 467 -23.53 -8.02 -11.79
CA MET A 467 -24.82 -8.65 -11.57
C MET A 467 -25.86 -8.06 -12.52
N ILE A 468 -26.41 -8.92 -13.36
CA ILE A 468 -27.48 -8.61 -14.29
C ILE A 468 -28.77 -9.22 -13.75
N CYS A 469 -29.69 -8.38 -13.31
CA CYS A 469 -31.02 -8.83 -12.91
C CYS A 469 -31.94 -8.88 -14.13
N SER A 470 -32.68 -9.98 -14.28
CA SER A 470 -33.66 -10.16 -15.37
C SER A 470 -34.80 -9.12 -15.35
N ARG A 471 -34.97 -8.33 -14.27
CA ARG A 471 -35.82 -7.13 -14.20
C ARG A 471 -35.22 -6.03 -13.30
N PRO A 472 -35.47 -4.74 -13.57
CA PRO A 472 -35.02 -3.64 -12.71
C PRO A 472 -35.77 -3.67 -11.39
N PHE A 473 -35.07 -3.64 -10.25
CA PHE A 473 -35.68 -3.33 -8.96
C PHE A 473 -36.35 -1.95 -9.07
N LEU A 474 -37.63 -1.85 -8.70
CA LEU A 474 -38.31 -0.57 -8.53
C LEU A 474 -37.47 0.30 -7.57
N LYS A 475 -37.35 1.59 -7.89
CA LYS A 475 -36.43 2.63 -7.35
C LYS A 475 -36.41 2.87 -5.83
N SER A 476 -36.89 1.97 -5.00
CA SER A 476 -36.87 2.08 -3.54
C SER A 476 -36.83 0.71 -2.87
N SER A 477 -35.69 0.02 -2.92
CA SER A 477 -35.29 -0.94 -1.88
C SER A 477 -33.87 -1.44 -2.15
N CYS A 478 -33.07 -1.37 -1.11
CA CYS A 478 -31.77 -2.02 -0.94
C CYS A 478 -31.83 -3.53 -1.25
N LEU A 479 -30.66 -4.14 -1.41
CA LEU A 479 -30.38 -5.56 -1.74
C LEU A 479 -31.11 -6.63 -0.88
N PHE A 480 -31.95 -6.22 0.07
CA PHE A 480 -32.84 -7.04 0.85
C PHE A 480 -34.23 -6.41 0.86
N PRO A 481 -35.26 -7.05 0.31
CA PRO A 481 -36.61 -6.50 0.31
C PRO A 481 -37.15 -6.41 1.74
N LEU A 482 -37.59 -5.21 2.13
CA LEU A 482 -38.35 -4.99 3.38
C LEU A 482 -39.66 -5.79 3.35
N PRO A 483 -40.19 -6.25 4.49
CA PRO A 483 -41.34 -7.13 4.53
C PRO A 483 -42.62 -6.33 4.28
N GLY A 484 -43.17 -6.43 3.08
CA GLY A 484 -44.49 -5.89 2.76
C GLY A 484 -44.66 -5.66 1.27
N MET A 485 -45.53 -6.46 0.66
CA MET A 485 -46.03 -6.37 -0.72
C MET A 485 -45.16 -7.00 -1.83
N PHE A 486 -45.60 -8.17 -2.32
CA PHE A 486 -45.93 -8.50 -3.72
C PHE A 486 -45.72 -9.97 -4.11
N ARG A 487 -46.51 -10.36 -5.11
CA ARG A 487 -46.86 -11.71 -5.60
C ARG A 487 -45.70 -12.49 -6.22
N HIS A 488 -45.83 -13.82 -6.13
CA HIS A 488 -45.02 -14.88 -6.78
C HIS A 488 -44.49 -14.49 -8.17
N THR A 489 -43.20 -14.14 -8.25
CA THR A 489 -42.49 -14.01 -9.52
C THR A 489 -41.02 -14.40 -9.33
N LYS A 490 -40.52 -15.39 -10.08
CA LYS A 490 -39.14 -15.88 -10.01
C LYS A 490 -38.17 -14.79 -10.47
N SER A 491 -37.58 -14.03 -9.54
CA SER A 491 -36.50 -13.09 -9.83
C SER A 491 -35.18 -13.87 -9.97
N LEU A 492 -34.54 -13.76 -11.14
CA LEU A 492 -33.24 -14.38 -11.44
C LEU A 492 -32.19 -13.29 -11.66
N ALA A 493 -31.06 -13.40 -10.98
CA ALA A 493 -29.91 -12.50 -11.14
C ALA A 493 -28.68 -13.31 -11.57
N HIS A 494 -28.07 -12.92 -12.69
CA HIS A 494 -26.86 -13.54 -13.22
C HIS A 494 -25.65 -12.75 -12.75
N VAL A 495 -24.64 -13.43 -12.21
CA VAL A 495 -23.34 -12.86 -11.88
C VAL A 495 -22.36 -13.30 -12.94
N ILE A 496 -21.88 -12.35 -13.74
CA ILE A 496 -20.87 -12.58 -14.77
C ILE A 496 -19.54 -11.97 -14.34
N ASP A 497 -18.44 -12.53 -14.81
CA ASP A 497 -17.11 -11.95 -14.64
C ASP A 497 -16.79 -10.87 -15.69
N GLU A 498 -15.61 -10.29 -15.58
CA GLU A 498 -15.09 -9.29 -16.51
C GLU A 498 -14.94 -9.76 -17.97
N THR A 499 -14.92 -11.08 -18.21
CA THR A 499 -14.85 -11.68 -19.55
C THR A 499 -16.23 -11.95 -20.15
N GLY A 500 -17.29 -11.76 -19.35
CA GLY A 500 -18.67 -12.04 -19.74
C GLY A 500 -19.10 -13.48 -19.48
N VAL A 501 -18.28 -14.28 -18.80
CA VAL A 501 -18.62 -15.66 -18.42
C VAL A 501 -19.47 -15.65 -17.17
N GLU A 502 -20.56 -16.43 -17.19
CA GLU A 502 -21.43 -16.59 -16.03
C GLU A 502 -20.74 -17.40 -14.93
N VAL A 503 -20.60 -16.78 -13.76
CA VAL A 503 -19.97 -17.37 -12.57
C VAL A 503 -21.02 -18.04 -11.70
N LEU A 504 -22.16 -17.37 -11.50
CA LEU A 504 -23.23 -17.82 -10.61
C LEU A 504 -24.56 -17.18 -10.99
N SER A 505 -25.63 -17.96 -11.00
CA SER A 505 -27.00 -17.46 -11.06
C SER A 505 -27.65 -17.53 -9.69
N LEU A 506 -28.37 -16.48 -9.29
CA LEU A 506 -29.07 -16.37 -8.00
C LEU A 506 -30.57 -16.30 -8.23
N GLN A 507 -31.31 -17.21 -7.60
CA GLN A 507 -32.77 -17.25 -7.65
C GLN A 507 -33.36 -17.18 -6.24
N MET A 508 -34.28 -16.24 -6.02
CA MET A 508 -35.09 -16.24 -4.80
C MET A 508 -36.25 -17.23 -4.92
N ARG A 509 -36.47 -18.02 -3.87
CA ARG A 509 -37.59 -18.96 -3.72
C ARG A 509 -38.34 -18.64 -2.42
N ASP A 510 -39.64 -18.46 -2.53
CA ASP A 510 -40.55 -18.40 -1.38
C ASP A 510 -41.33 -19.71 -1.34
N SER A 511 -41.20 -20.48 -0.26
CA SER A 511 -42.01 -21.69 -0.04
C SER A 511 -42.98 -21.46 1.11
N SER A 512 -44.28 -21.60 0.86
CA SER A 512 -45.28 -21.81 1.90
C SER A 512 -45.39 -23.32 2.14
N GLN A 513 -45.10 -23.78 3.35
CA GLN A 513 -45.52 -25.12 3.75
C GLN A 513 -47.02 -25.09 3.99
N ASP A 514 -47.80 -25.70 3.09
CA ASP A 514 -49.20 -26.05 3.36
C ASP A 514 -49.21 -27.19 4.38
N LYS A 515 -49.08 -26.87 5.66
CA LYS A 515 -49.60 -27.72 6.73
C LYS A 515 -50.89 -27.10 7.21
N ALA A 516 -51.99 -27.82 6.97
CA ALA A 516 -53.29 -27.51 7.53
C ALA A 516 -53.15 -27.42 9.06
N GLY A 517 -53.27 -26.21 9.61
CA GLY A 517 -53.22 -25.94 11.05
C GLY A 517 -52.19 -24.88 11.44
N GLU A 518 -52.68 -23.65 11.65
CA GLU A 518 -52.14 -22.57 12.52
C GLU A 518 -50.61 -22.47 12.70
N ASN A 519 -49.92 -21.99 11.67
CA ASN A 519 -48.77 -21.04 11.67
C ASN A 519 -47.92 -21.29 10.42
N CYS A 520 -48.26 -20.59 9.33
CA CYS A 520 -47.51 -20.69 8.08
C CYS A 520 -46.15 -19.99 8.25
N ILE A 521 -45.08 -20.76 8.45
CA ILE A 521 -43.72 -20.21 8.48
C ILE A 521 -43.31 -19.92 7.04
N HIS A 522 -43.31 -18.64 6.65
CA HIS A 522 -42.77 -18.20 5.37
C HIS A 522 -41.26 -18.42 5.34
N ARG A 523 -40.79 -19.43 4.60
CA ARG A 523 -39.36 -19.66 4.37
C ARG A 523 -38.95 -19.01 3.05
N LYS A 524 -37.98 -18.11 3.12
CA LYS A 524 -37.34 -17.51 1.93
C LYS A 524 -35.96 -18.13 1.77
N GLU A 525 -35.64 -18.57 0.56
CA GLU A 525 -34.37 -19.21 0.24
C GLU A 525 -33.73 -18.50 -0.97
N VAL A 526 -32.41 -18.41 -0.98
CA VAL A 526 -31.61 -18.00 -2.14
C VAL A 526 -30.93 -19.25 -2.68
N ILE A 527 -31.30 -19.64 -3.89
CA ILE A 527 -30.71 -20.77 -4.61
C ILE A 527 -29.64 -20.23 -5.56
N GLY A 528 -28.42 -20.73 -5.41
CA GLY A 528 -27.34 -20.55 -6.36
C GLY A 528 -27.37 -21.64 -7.42
N ILE A 529 -27.27 -21.25 -8.69
CA ILE A 529 -27.13 -22.13 -9.85
C ILE A 529 -25.72 -21.90 -10.38
N MET A 530 -24.86 -22.90 -10.24
CA MET A 530 -23.45 -22.83 -10.64
C MET A 530 -23.31 -22.91 -12.15
N ALA A 531 -22.14 -22.52 -12.68
CA ALA A 531 -21.80 -22.70 -14.09
C ALA A 531 -21.89 -24.16 -14.56
N SER A 532 -21.72 -25.14 -13.66
CA SER A 532 -21.90 -26.58 -13.93
C SER A 532 -23.38 -27.00 -14.08
N GLY A 533 -24.32 -26.11 -13.79
CA GLY A 533 -25.75 -26.42 -13.69
C GLY A 533 -26.18 -26.98 -12.33
N GLU A 534 -25.23 -27.22 -11.41
CA GLU A 534 -25.53 -27.65 -10.05
C GLU A 534 -26.27 -26.55 -9.27
N THR A 535 -27.36 -26.91 -8.60
CA THR A 535 -28.14 -25.97 -7.78
C THR A 535 -27.91 -26.23 -6.30
N ARG A 536 -27.59 -25.19 -5.53
CA ARG A 536 -27.40 -25.26 -4.08
C ARG A 536 -28.16 -24.14 -3.36
N THR A 537 -28.65 -24.39 -2.16
CA THR A 537 -29.18 -23.33 -1.30
C THR A 537 -28.00 -22.55 -0.70
N LEU A 538 -27.90 -21.25 -0.99
CA LEU A 538 -26.82 -20.38 -0.52
C LEU A 538 -27.22 -19.54 0.69
N ALA A 539 -28.51 -19.24 0.84
CA ALA A 539 -29.01 -18.51 2.00
C ALA A 539 -30.45 -18.92 2.34
N GLU A 540 -30.78 -18.92 3.61
CA GLU A 540 -32.12 -19.16 4.13
C GLU A 540 -32.49 -18.06 5.12
N PHE A 541 -33.72 -17.57 5.03
CA PHE A 541 -34.26 -16.62 6.00
C PHE A 541 -34.85 -17.38 7.19
N VAL A 542 -34.20 -17.29 8.35
CA VAL A 542 -34.58 -18.01 9.57
C VAL A 542 -34.81 -17.01 10.70
N GLY A 543 -36.02 -17.01 11.27
CA GLY A 543 -36.40 -16.09 12.34
C GLY A 543 -36.45 -14.64 11.87
N THR A 544 -35.44 -13.84 12.22
CA THR A 544 -35.37 -12.41 11.89
C THR A 544 -34.18 -12.01 11.00
N GLY A 545 -33.38 -12.97 10.51
CA GLY A 545 -32.19 -12.71 9.71
C GLY A 545 -31.93 -13.77 8.64
N TRP A 546 -30.92 -13.51 7.79
CA TRP A 546 -30.47 -14.50 6.81
C TRP A 546 -29.33 -15.33 7.39
N SER A 547 -29.43 -16.64 7.20
CA SER A 547 -28.37 -17.62 7.41
C SER A 547 -27.78 -17.98 6.05
N LEU A 548 -26.47 -17.91 5.87
CA LEU A 548 -25.79 -18.14 4.59
C LEU A 548 -24.85 -19.34 4.71
N MET A 549 -24.72 -20.09 3.61
CA MET A 549 -23.82 -21.24 3.45
C MET A 549 -23.94 -22.21 4.63
N ASP A 550 -25.06 -22.91 4.78
CA ASP A 550 -25.32 -23.85 5.87
C ASP A 550 -25.06 -23.28 7.29
N SER A 551 -25.45 -22.03 7.49
CA SER A 551 -25.27 -21.30 8.76
C SER A 551 -23.83 -21.00 9.15
N HIS A 552 -22.87 -21.11 8.23
CA HIS A 552 -21.50 -20.61 8.44
C HIS A 552 -21.44 -19.09 8.60
N TRP A 553 -22.41 -18.38 8.02
CA TRP A 553 -22.51 -16.93 8.12
C TRP A 553 -23.93 -16.53 8.48
N SER A 554 -24.06 -15.44 9.23
CA SER A 554 -25.33 -14.81 9.56
C SER A 554 -25.30 -13.35 9.12
N LEU A 555 -26.31 -12.93 8.38
CA LEU A 555 -26.51 -11.53 8.04
C LEU A 555 -27.41 -10.88 9.08
N GLN A 556 -26.85 -9.92 9.79
CA GLN A 556 -27.54 -9.18 10.84
C GLN A 556 -27.91 -7.78 10.32
N PHE A 557 -29.21 -7.48 10.41
CA PHE A 557 -29.76 -6.16 10.13
C PHE A 557 -29.76 -5.32 11.41
N GLN A 558 -29.12 -4.16 11.36
CA GLN A 558 -29.09 -3.25 12.50
C GLN A 558 -30.45 -2.55 12.67
N LYS A 559 -30.98 -2.58 13.91
CA LYS A 559 -32.24 -1.90 14.30
C LYS A 559 -32.02 -0.46 14.80
N LYS A 560 -30.78 -0.02 15.02
CA LYS A 560 -30.38 1.34 15.45
C LYS A 560 -29.08 1.74 14.72
N SER A 561 -28.82 3.05 14.58
CA SER A 561 -27.55 3.54 14.02
C SER A 561 -26.39 3.07 14.89
N SER A 562 -25.48 2.26 14.33
CA SER A 562 -24.23 1.89 14.99
C SER A 562 -23.31 3.10 15.15
N ASP A 563 -22.49 3.11 16.21
CA ASP A 563 -21.50 4.17 16.47
C ASP A 563 -20.48 4.32 15.33
N ASP A 564 -20.24 3.25 14.55
CA ASP A 564 -19.31 3.20 13.42
C ASP A 564 -19.99 3.40 12.04
N GLY A 565 -21.33 3.45 11.96
CA GLY A 565 -22.06 3.86 10.74
C GLY A 565 -22.18 2.80 9.62
N HIS A 566 -22.01 1.51 9.93
CA HIS A 566 -22.27 0.41 8.98
C HIS A 566 -23.77 0.08 8.88
N ILE A 567 -24.19 -0.45 7.72
CA ILE A 567 -25.61 -0.73 7.39
C ILE A 567 -25.99 -2.17 7.73
N PHE A 568 -25.12 -3.13 7.36
CA PHE A 568 -25.31 -4.55 7.59
C PHE A 568 -23.99 -5.18 8.04
N GLU A 569 -24.10 -6.25 8.82
CA GLU A 569 -22.96 -7.05 9.26
C GLU A 569 -23.17 -8.51 8.83
N LEU A 570 -22.15 -9.08 8.20
CA LEU A 570 -22.06 -10.51 7.93
C LEU A 570 -21.09 -11.10 8.95
N ALA A 571 -21.63 -11.86 9.91
CA ALA A 571 -20.89 -12.48 10.99
C ALA A 571 -20.76 -13.98 10.74
N GLY A 572 -19.52 -14.47 10.66
CA GLY A 572 -19.18 -15.89 10.50
C GLY A 572 -17.80 -16.17 11.10
N ASN A 573 -16.96 -16.92 10.38
CA ASN A 573 -15.54 -17.10 10.75
C ASN A 573 -14.72 -15.80 10.69
N ARG A 574 -15.22 -14.82 9.93
CA ARG A 574 -14.72 -13.45 9.82
C ARG A 574 -15.91 -12.51 9.98
N THR A 575 -15.64 -11.26 10.32
CA THR A 575 -16.65 -10.21 10.39
C THR A 575 -16.50 -9.28 9.19
N ILE A 576 -17.56 -9.15 8.40
CA ILE A 576 -17.60 -8.21 7.27
C ILE A 576 -18.71 -7.20 7.53
N LYS A 577 -18.37 -5.91 7.61
CA LYS A 577 -19.33 -4.82 7.74
C LYS A 577 -19.43 -4.03 6.45
N PHE A 578 -20.63 -3.57 6.13
CA PHE A 578 -20.93 -2.83 4.90
C PHE A 578 -21.16 -1.35 5.20
N PHE A 579 -20.33 -0.48 4.61
CA PHE A 579 -20.37 0.96 4.82
C PHE A 579 -20.86 1.70 3.57
N PRO A 580 -21.67 2.76 3.72
CA PRO A 580 -22.07 3.59 2.58
C PRO A 580 -20.88 4.39 2.03
N GLY A 581 -20.83 4.54 0.70
CA GLY A 581 -19.78 5.25 -0.01
C GLY A 581 -18.52 4.41 -0.26
N ARG A 582 -17.54 5.03 -0.92
CA ARG A 582 -16.19 4.50 -1.11
C ARG A 582 -15.36 4.73 0.16
N LYS A 583 -14.85 3.67 0.77
CA LYS A 583 -14.06 3.71 2.01
C LYS A 583 -12.69 3.06 1.84
N LEU A 584 -11.72 3.42 2.70
CA LEU A 584 -10.39 2.83 2.77
C LEU A 584 -9.69 2.82 1.39
N ALA A 585 -9.24 1.66 0.91
CA ALA A 585 -8.51 1.52 -0.36
C ALA A 585 -9.32 1.85 -1.63
N TYR A 586 -10.62 2.17 -1.49
CA TYR A 586 -11.49 2.64 -2.56
C TYR A 586 -11.78 4.15 -2.50
N GLU A 587 -11.31 4.86 -1.46
CA GLU A 587 -11.46 6.31 -1.36
C GLU A 587 -10.80 7.02 -2.56
N PRO A 588 -11.45 8.06 -3.11
CA PRO A 588 -10.87 8.88 -4.17
C PRO A 588 -9.57 9.53 -3.69
N LYS A 589 -8.47 9.29 -4.40
CA LYS A 589 -7.15 9.82 -4.03
C LYS A 589 -6.93 11.29 -4.41
N TYR A 590 -7.71 11.78 -5.36
CA TYR A 590 -7.68 13.15 -5.86
C TYR A 590 -9.12 13.63 -6.03
N CYS A 591 -9.33 14.94 -6.18
CA CYS A 591 -10.63 15.58 -6.46
C CYS A 591 -11.28 15.09 -7.77
N GLU A 592 -11.55 13.79 -7.90
CA GLU A 592 -12.59 13.28 -8.78
C GLU A 592 -13.85 14.01 -8.34
N LYS A 593 -14.36 14.89 -9.22
CA LYS A 593 -15.65 15.60 -9.05
C LYS A 593 -16.57 14.68 -8.28
N HIS A 594 -16.92 15.03 -7.04
CA HIS A 594 -17.67 14.21 -6.09
C HIS A 594 -18.82 13.51 -6.82
N ARG A 595 -18.57 12.30 -7.33
CA ARG A 595 -19.62 11.44 -7.85
C ARG A 595 -20.45 11.11 -6.63
N SER A 596 -21.77 11.03 -6.80
CA SER A 596 -22.68 10.72 -5.70
C SER A 596 -22.22 9.42 -5.01
N GLU A 597 -21.62 9.58 -3.83
CA GLU A 597 -21.16 8.47 -2.96
C GLU A 597 -22.32 7.56 -2.55
N HIS A 598 -23.56 8.03 -2.71
CA HIS A 598 -24.78 7.33 -2.35
C HIS A 598 -25.03 6.08 -3.22
N ASN A 599 -24.36 5.97 -4.38
CA ASN A 599 -24.44 4.79 -5.24
C ASN A 599 -23.39 3.73 -4.91
N PHE A 600 -22.47 4.02 -3.98
CA PHE A 600 -21.39 3.13 -3.62
C PHE A 600 -21.60 2.54 -2.23
N MET A 601 -21.13 1.32 -2.04
CA MET A 601 -21.05 0.67 -0.73
C MET A 601 -19.75 -0.12 -0.66
N THR A 602 -19.04 -0.04 0.45
CA THR A 602 -17.76 -0.74 0.67
C THR A 602 -17.96 -1.86 1.67
N ALA A 603 -17.58 -3.08 1.33
CA ALA A 603 -17.45 -4.18 2.29
C ALA A 603 -16.06 -4.15 2.92
N VAL A 604 -16.03 -4.16 4.24
CA VAL A 604 -14.82 -4.09 5.05
C VAL A 604 -14.76 -5.31 5.94
N GLU A 605 -13.69 -6.08 5.78
CA GLU A 605 -13.38 -7.23 6.61
C GLU A 605 -12.59 -6.79 7.84
N PHE A 606 -12.93 -7.34 9.00
CA PHE A 606 -12.21 -7.15 10.27
C PHE A 606 -11.60 -8.48 10.68
N SER A 607 -10.30 -8.46 10.96
CA SER A 607 -9.51 -9.62 11.42
C SER A 607 -8.51 -9.20 12.50
N MET A 608 -7.77 -10.15 13.08
CA MET A 608 -6.68 -9.85 14.00
C MET A 608 -5.56 -9.06 13.30
N GLU A 609 -5.36 -9.30 12.01
CA GLU A 609 -4.39 -8.61 11.18
C GLU A 609 -4.84 -7.21 10.79
N ASP A 610 -6.15 -6.98 10.66
CA ASP A 610 -6.79 -5.74 10.22
C ASP A 610 -7.92 -5.30 11.18
N PRO A 611 -7.62 -4.98 12.46
CA PRO A 611 -8.63 -4.69 13.49
C PRO A 611 -9.40 -3.38 13.25
N TYR A 612 -8.89 -2.52 12.37
CA TYR A 612 -9.51 -1.27 11.91
C TYR A 612 -10.19 -1.40 10.54
N GLY A 613 -10.18 -2.61 9.97
CA GLY A 613 -10.86 -2.94 8.73
C GLY A 613 -9.96 -2.88 7.49
N LYS A 614 -10.10 -3.90 6.64
CA LYS A 614 -9.54 -3.98 5.28
C LYS A 614 -10.68 -3.98 4.27
N ALA A 615 -10.64 -3.06 3.30
CA ALA A 615 -11.65 -3.06 2.24
C ALA A 615 -11.45 -4.24 1.28
N VAL A 616 -12.44 -5.13 1.24
CA VAL A 616 -12.42 -6.36 0.44
C VAL A 616 -13.32 -6.27 -0.79
N ALA A 617 -14.35 -5.43 -0.79
CA ALA A 617 -15.14 -5.22 -1.99
C ALA A 617 -15.77 -3.82 -2.07
N LEU A 618 -16.02 -3.37 -3.30
CA LEU A 618 -16.76 -2.15 -3.61
C LEU A 618 -17.95 -2.47 -4.52
N PHE A 619 -19.13 -2.02 -4.11
CA PHE A 619 -20.41 -2.25 -4.78
C PHE A 619 -20.85 -0.93 -5.42
N ASN A 620 -21.04 -0.91 -6.74
CA ASN A 620 -21.73 0.17 -7.45
C ASN A 620 -23.19 -0.24 -7.66
N LEU A 621 -24.06 0.23 -6.76
CA LEU A 621 -25.47 -0.10 -6.72
C LEU A 621 -26.25 0.40 -7.94
N LYS A 622 -25.72 1.43 -8.64
CA LYS A 622 -26.36 1.97 -9.85
C LYS A 622 -26.08 1.12 -11.08
N SER A 623 -24.87 0.59 -11.22
CA SER A 623 -24.47 -0.21 -12.39
C SER A 623 -24.54 -1.71 -12.15
N GLY A 624 -24.72 -2.17 -10.91
CA GLY A 624 -24.66 -3.60 -10.58
C GLY A 624 -23.24 -4.19 -10.67
N ILE A 625 -22.21 -3.35 -10.59
CA ILE A 625 -20.81 -3.77 -10.67
C ILE A 625 -20.22 -3.92 -9.27
N PHE A 626 -19.51 -5.01 -9.03
CA PHE A 626 -18.82 -5.30 -7.78
C PHE A 626 -17.34 -5.56 -8.06
N LYS A 627 -16.47 -4.79 -7.41
CA LYS A 627 -15.03 -5.00 -7.46
C LYS A 627 -14.60 -5.71 -6.19
N VAL A 628 -14.01 -6.89 -6.31
CA VAL A 628 -13.57 -7.73 -5.17
C VAL A 628 -12.05 -7.76 -5.14
N ARG A 629 -11.48 -7.59 -3.95
CA ARG A 629 -10.04 -7.68 -3.63
C ARG A 629 -9.87 -8.77 -2.58
N TRP A 630 -9.02 -9.74 -2.87
CA TRP A 630 -8.64 -10.80 -1.94
C TRP A 630 -7.38 -10.38 -1.17
#